data_AF-A0A523MZU4-F1
#
_entry.id   AF-A0A523MZU4-F1
#
_cell.length_a   1.000
_cell.length_b   1.000
_cell.length_c   1.000
_cell.angle_alpha   90.00
_cell.angle_beta   90.00
_cell.angle_gamma   90.00
#
_symmetry.space_group_name_H-M   'P 1'
#
loop_
_entity.id
_entity.type
_entity.pdbx_description
1 polymer ?
#
loop_
_entity_poly.entity_id
_entity_poly.type
_entity_poly.pdbx_seq_one_letter_code
_entity_poly.pdbx_strand_id
1 'polypeptide(L)'
;MSEQPDIIYTKVDEAPELASGSFLSIIQAFTQVAGIKVGTKDISLAGRIIAQFPDRLKKEQQQPDDLALLGEMVMKPEANIIKLPNISASLPQIKAAVAELQSKGYTLPDYPENPQNDEEKEIKARFDKVMGSAVNPVLRQGNSDRRAAVSVKNYAKSNPHKMGKWSKDSKTSVATMKSGDFFSNEKSATITGQSAGNGRIEFVGADGNTTVLKEKMVMDEGDVVDATKMSRSALRQFFKEQIEEAKKESDVVLSLHMKATMMKVSDPIIFGHGVAVYFEDVFKKHEKVFKELGVNPNNGLGDVYAKIESLPAAQKEEIEADLKACIKNGPDLAMVDSDKGITNLHVPSDIIIDASMAASLRNSGKMWGPDGKEYDTRAMIPDSSYAGIYQAAIDFCRENGEFDPTTMGTVPNVGLMAQKAEEYGSHDKTFEAPGKGVIRVIDGAGQVLHELDVEAGDIFRSCQVKDIPIQDWVKLAINRARASSTPVVFWLDKNRAHDAQMIEKVNRYLKDHDTNGLDIQIMTPVDAMNHALKRAKEG
;
A
#
# COMPACT_ATOMS: atom_id res chain seq x y z
N MET A 1 9.01 -14.04 37.82
CA MET A 1 8.83 -13.74 36.38
C MET A 1 7.53 -14.41 35.98
N SER A 2 6.51 -13.65 35.59
CA SER A 2 5.23 -14.26 35.19
C SER A 2 5.43 -15.05 33.91
N GLU A 3 4.99 -16.31 33.87
CA GLU A 3 5.00 -17.14 32.65
C GLU A 3 4.37 -16.37 31.47
N GLN A 4 5.15 -16.27 30.39
CA GLN A 4 4.72 -15.72 29.11
C GLN A 4 3.51 -16.54 28.61
N PRO A 5 2.43 -15.90 28.13
CA PRO A 5 1.28 -16.64 27.60
C PRO A 5 1.66 -17.52 26.40
N ASP A 6 1.02 -18.68 26.28
CA ASP A 6 1.21 -19.62 25.17
C ASP A 6 0.70 -19.07 23.84
N ILE A 7 -0.35 -18.24 23.88
CA ILE A 7 -0.94 -17.58 22.72
C ILE A 7 -1.08 -16.09 23.04
N ILE A 8 -0.64 -15.24 22.11
CA ILE A 8 -0.90 -13.81 22.17
C ILE A 8 -2.05 -13.46 21.23
N TYR A 9 -3.11 -12.88 21.78
CA TYR A 9 -4.23 -12.31 21.05
C TYR A 9 -4.07 -10.79 20.98
N THR A 10 -4.01 -10.23 19.77
CA THR A 10 -3.78 -8.78 19.65
C THR A 10 -5.03 -7.98 19.96
N LYS A 11 -4.90 -7.01 20.86
CA LYS A 11 -5.88 -5.93 21.05
C LYS A 11 -5.65 -4.85 19.99
N VAL A 12 -6.70 -4.44 19.31
CA VAL A 12 -6.63 -3.66 18.05
C VAL A 12 -7.65 -2.51 18.08
N ASP A 13 -8.19 -2.14 16.93
CA ASP A 13 -9.02 -0.95 16.73
C ASP A 13 -10.43 -1.35 16.24
N GLU A 14 -11.38 -0.43 16.36
CA GLU A 14 -12.68 -0.44 15.66
C GLU A 14 -13.48 -1.76 15.82
N ALA A 15 -14.05 -2.29 14.75
CA ALA A 15 -14.93 -3.45 14.78
C ALA A 15 -14.23 -4.74 15.27
N PRO A 16 -12.99 -5.07 14.85
CA PRO A 16 -12.27 -6.22 15.41
C PRO A 16 -12.08 -6.15 16.93
N GLU A 17 -11.86 -4.96 17.49
CA GLU A 17 -11.74 -4.80 18.95
C GLU A 17 -13.09 -4.98 19.65
N LEU A 18 -14.17 -4.44 19.09
CA LEU A 18 -15.53 -4.68 19.61
C LEU A 18 -15.89 -6.17 19.61
N ALA A 19 -15.55 -6.89 18.54
CA ALA A 19 -15.75 -8.33 18.46
C ALA A 19 -14.93 -9.08 19.53
N SER A 20 -13.69 -8.64 19.78
CA SER A 20 -12.81 -9.20 20.81
C SER A 20 -13.37 -9.03 22.21
N GLY A 21 -14.05 -7.92 22.50
CA GLY A 21 -14.75 -7.68 23.76
C GLY A 21 -15.79 -8.75 24.12
N SER A 22 -16.31 -9.48 23.13
CA SER A 22 -17.17 -10.66 23.33
C SER A 22 -16.38 -11.97 23.22
N PHE A 23 -15.63 -12.14 22.13
CA PHE A 23 -15.12 -13.44 21.73
C PHE A 23 -13.86 -13.88 22.49
N LEU A 24 -13.01 -12.95 22.95
CA LEU A 24 -11.76 -13.28 23.63
C LEU A 24 -12.00 -14.06 24.92
N SER A 25 -13.00 -13.65 25.72
CA SER A 25 -13.38 -14.33 26.96
C SER A 25 -13.84 -15.77 26.71
N ILE A 26 -14.51 -16.01 25.58
CA ILE A 26 -14.92 -17.36 25.16
C ILE A 26 -13.69 -18.19 24.81
N ILE A 27 -12.76 -17.65 24.01
CA ILE A 27 -11.50 -18.34 23.67
C ILE A 27 -10.76 -18.74 24.96
N GLN A 28 -10.55 -17.79 25.87
CA GLN A 28 -9.85 -18.01 27.13
C GLN A 28 -10.49 -19.11 27.99
N ALA A 29 -11.82 -19.10 28.11
CA ALA A 29 -12.55 -20.12 28.88
C ALA A 29 -12.38 -21.53 28.29
N PHE A 30 -12.41 -21.67 26.96
CA PHE A 30 -12.24 -22.96 26.29
C PHE A 30 -10.79 -23.45 26.35
N THR A 31 -9.80 -22.56 26.18
CA THR A 31 -8.38 -22.94 26.17
C THR A 31 -7.85 -23.27 27.56
N GLN A 32 -8.44 -22.68 28.62
CA GLN A 32 -8.08 -22.96 30.00
C GLN A 32 -8.23 -24.45 30.36
N VAL A 33 -9.24 -25.14 29.80
CA VAL A 33 -9.45 -26.58 30.04
C VAL A 33 -8.26 -27.42 29.54
N ALA A 34 -7.54 -26.93 28.53
CA ALA A 34 -6.33 -27.55 27.98
C ALA A 34 -5.04 -27.02 28.63
N GLY A 35 -5.12 -26.17 29.65
CA GLY A 35 -3.96 -25.51 30.26
C GLY A 35 -3.28 -24.46 29.38
N ILE A 36 -3.92 -24.02 28.30
CA ILE A 36 -3.36 -23.04 27.35
C ILE A 36 -3.75 -21.63 27.80
N LYS A 37 -2.75 -20.81 28.08
CA LYS A 37 -2.90 -19.42 28.51
C LYS A 37 -2.92 -18.47 27.30
N VAL A 38 -4.04 -17.78 27.11
CA VAL A 38 -4.20 -16.75 26.08
C VAL A 38 -4.09 -15.36 26.72
N GLY A 39 -3.01 -14.65 26.41
CA GLY A 39 -2.77 -13.27 26.87
C GLY A 39 -2.94 -12.25 25.75
N THR A 40 -2.84 -10.96 26.08
CA THR A 40 -3.05 -9.87 25.12
C THR A 40 -1.83 -8.97 24.97
N LYS A 41 -1.73 -8.35 23.79
CA LYS A 41 -0.79 -7.26 23.49
C LYS A 41 -1.54 -6.13 22.77
N ASP A 42 -1.43 -4.91 23.28
CA ASP A 42 -2.14 -3.75 22.74
C ASP A 42 -1.34 -3.10 21.60
N ILE A 43 -1.85 -3.28 20.39
CA ILE A 43 -1.30 -2.69 19.17
C ILE A 43 -2.29 -1.72 18.52
N SER A 44 -3.32 -1.29 19.26
CA SER A 44 -4.24 -0.23 18.82
C SER A 44 -3.48 1.05 18.49
N LEU A 45 -4.08 1.92 17.67
CA LEU A 45 -3.52 3.23 17.35
C LEU A 45 -3.26 4.05 18.63
N ALA A 46 -4.24 4.08 19.53
CA ALA A 46 -4.12 4.80 20.80
C ALA A 46 -2.99 4.23 21.67
N GLY A 47 -2.92 2.91 21.85
CA GLY A 47 -1.87 2.27 22.64
C GLY A 47 -0.47 2.53 22.08
N ARG A 48 -0.32 2.47 20.75
CA ARG A 48 0.96 2.79 20.09
C ARG A 48 1.34 4.26 20.23
N ILE A 49 0.39 5.20 20.15
CA ILE A 49 0.65 6.64 20.40
C ILE A 49 1.08 6.84 21.86
N ILE A 50 0.43 6.18 22.83
CA ILE A 50 0.81 6.28 24.24
C ILE A 50 2.24 5.77 24.47
N ALA A 51 2.60 4.60 23.91
CA ALA A 51 3.96 4.04 23.98
C ALA A 51 5.01 4.92 23.27
N GLN A 52 4.57 5.64 22.23
CA GLN A 52 5.10 6.92 21.72
C GLN A 52 5.74 7.83 22.77
N PHE A 53 4.98 8.23 23.79
CA PHE A 53 5.23 9.45 24.57
C PHE A 53 5.27 9.25 26.09
N PRO A 54 6.01 8.27 26.64
CA PRO A 54 5.97 7.98 28.07
C PRO A 54 6.48 9.14 28.94
N ASP A 55 7.46 9.90 28.44
CA ASP A 55 8.05 11.10 29.05
C ASP A 55 7.07 12.27 29.20
N ARG A 56 5.97 12.28 28.44
CA ARG A 56 4.94 13.32 28.50
C ARG A 56 3.68 12.89 29.26
N LEU A 57 3.70 11.68 29.84
CA LEU A 57 2.56 11.07 30.49
C LEU A 57 2.82 10.78 31.97
N LYS A 58 1.75 10.82 32.78
CA LYS A 58 1.82 10.36 34.18
C LYS A 58 2.11 8.86 34.22
N LYS A 59 2.74 8.38 35.29
CA LYS A 59 3.15 6.96 35.41
C LYS A 59 1.98 5.99 35.20
N GLU A 60 0.80 6.34 35.68
CA GLU A 60 -0.44 5.57 35.54
C GLU A 60 -1.05 5.60 34.13
N GLN A 61 -0.65 6.55 33.28
CA GLN A 61 -1.07 6.66 31.88
C GLN A 61 -0.09 5.99 30.91
N GLN A 62 1.12 5.65 31.36
CA GLN A 62 2.12 4.99 30.53
C GLN A 62 1.72 3.55 30.22
N GLN A 63 2.04 3.12 29.01
CA GLN A 63 1.83 1.75 28.54
C GLN A 63 3.14 1.20 27.96
N PRO A 64 3.39 -0.11 28.06
CA PRO A 64 4.53 -0.74 27.40
C PRO A 64 4.42 -0.62 25.88
N ASP A 65 5.56 -0.58 25.18
CA ASP A 65 5.60 -0.71 23.72
C ASP A 65 5.38 -2.19 23.33
N ASP A 66 4.11 -2.58 23.36
CA ASP A 66 3.70 -3.95 23.05
C ASP A 66 3.99 -4.35 21.60
N LEU A 67 4.09 -3.40 20.66
CA LEU A 67 4.51 -3.68 19.29
C LEU A 67 5.99 -4.05 19.22
N ALA A 68 6.85 -3.32 19.93
CA ALA A 68 8.28 -3.65 20.03
C ALA A 68 8.47 -5.04 20.68
N LEU A 69 7.76 -5.31 21.78
CA LEU A 69 7.79 -6.62 22.45
C LEU A 69 7.32 -7.76 21.53
N LEU A 70 6.25 -7.54 20.76
CA LEU A 70 5.81 -8.51 19.76
C LEU A 70 6.85 -8.72 18.65
N GLY A 71 7.56 -7.66 18.25
CA GLY A 71 8.68 -7.73 17.32
C GLY A 71 9.82 -8.63 17.82
N GLU A 72 10.13 -8.61 19.10
CA GLU A 72 11.08 -9.54 19.71
C GLU A 72 10.51 -10.97 19.78
N MET A 73 9.21 -11.11 20.04
CA MET A 73 8.56 -12.42 20.15
C MET A 73 8.56 -13.18 18.82
N VAL A 74 8.22 -12.53 17.70
CA VAL A 74 8.15 -13.19 16.37
C VAL A 74 9.50 -13.71 15.87
N MET A 75 10.60 -13.34 16.52
CA MET A 75 11.94 -13.87 16.24
C MET A 75 12.24 -15.17 17.00
N LYS A 76 11.35 -15.62 17.89
CA LYS A 76 11.53 -16.81 18.73
C LYS A 76 10.70 -17.99 18.18
N PRO A 77 11.21 -19.23 18.25
CA PRO A 77 10.48 -20.41 17.78
C PRO A 77 9.12 -20.65 18.46
N GLU A 78 8.96 -20.19 19.70
CA GLU A 78 7.76 -20.40 20.50
C GLU A 78 6.64 -19.39 20.18
N ALA A 79 6.85 -18.47 19.23
CA ALA A 79 5.89 -17.43 18.91
C ALA A 79 4.58 -18.00 18.36
N ASN A 80 3.48 -17.74 19.07
CA ASN A 80 2.13 -18.07 18.63
C ASN A 80 1.21 -16.85 18.81
N ILE A 81 0.86 -16.21 17.70
CA ILE A 81 0.17 -14.92 17.69
C ILE A 81 -1.07 -14.99 16.81
N ILE A 82 -2.22 -14.64 17.40
CA ILE A 82 -3.46 -14.38 16.68
C ILE A 82 -3.54 -12.87 16.43
N LYS A 83 -3.22 -12.47 15.19
CA LYS A 83 -3.22 -11.07 14.74
C LYS A 83 -4.55 -10.70 14.09
N LEU A 84 -5.27 -9.77 14.71
CA LEU A 84 -6.52 -9.19 14.17
C LEU A 84 -6.21 -7.98 13.29
N PRO A 85 -7.10 -7.57 12.37
CA PRO A 85 -6.94 -6.32 11.61
C PRO A 85 -6.80 -5.10 12.54
N ASN A 86 -5.93 -4.15 12.17
CA ASN A 86 -5.67 -2.92 12.92
C ASN A 86 -5.56 -1.73 11.96
N ILE A 87 -5.68 -0.51 12.48
CA ILE A 87 -5.58 0.72 11.68
C ILE A 87 -4.13 0.92 11.20
N SER A 88 -3.98 1.16 9.89
CA SER A 88 -2.79 1.78 9.30
C SER A 88 -3.04 3.28 9.13
N ALA A 89 -2.67 4.07 10.13
CA ALA A 89 -3.25 5.38 10.34
C ALA A 89 -2.82 6.41 9.29
N SER A 90 -3.79 7.10 8.69
CA SER A 90 -3.57 8.35 7.95
C SER A 90 -3.33 9.51 8.93
N LEU A 91 -2.83 10.64 8.42
CA LEU A 91 -2.63 11.84 9.23
C LEU A 91 -3.93 12.33 9.91
N PRO A 92 -5.10 12.39 9.24
CA PRO A 92 -6.37 12.71 9.90
C PRO A 92 -6.70 11.78 11.07
N GLN A 93 -6.46 10.46 10.92
CA GLN A 93 -6.71 9.49 11.98
C GLN A 93 -5.74 9.68 13.16
N ILE A 94 -4.48 10.02 12.91
CA ILE A 94 -3.51 10.38 13.97
C ILE A 94 -4.03 11.57 14.77
N LYS A 95 -4.44 12.67 14.08
CA LYS A 95 -4.95 13.87 14.74
C LYS A 95 -6.21 13.59 15.57
N ALA A 96 -7.14 12.79 15.03
CA ALA A 96 -8.35 12.42 15.74
C ALA A 96 -8.04 11.60 17.02
N ALA A 97 -7.14 10.62 16.93
CA ALA A 97 -6.73 9.82 18.09
C ALA A 97 -6.00 10.66 19.14
N VAL A 98 -5.13 11.59 18.74
CA VAL A 98 -4.44 12.52 19.64
C VAL A 98 -5.45 13.43 20.35
N ALA A 99 -6.39 14.03 19.61
CA ALA A 99 -7.44 14.88 20.19
C ALA A 99 -8.32 14.11 21.19
N GLU A 100 -8.69 12.87 20.88
CA GLU A 100 -9.44 12.02 21.80
C GLU A 100 -8.63 11.72 23.07
N LEU A 101 -7.35 11.38 22.95
CA LEU A 101 -6.47 11.13 24.10
C LEU A 101 -6.26 12.39 24.96
N GLN A 102 -6.05 13.55 24.33
CA GLN A 102 -5.96 14.84 25.01
C GLN A 102 -7.25 15.15 25.80
N SER A 103 -8.42 14.89 25.22
CA SER A 103 -9.72 15.05 25.91
C SER A 103 -9.86 14.16 27.14
N LYS A 104 -9.13 13.03 27.18
CA LYS A 104 -9.05 12.09 28.30
C LYS A 104 -7.91 12.41 29.28
N GLY A 105 -7.25 13.56 29.14
CA GLY A 105 -6.23 14.05 30.06
C GLY A 105 -4.80 13.54 29.81
N TYR A 106 -4.53 12.98 28.62
CA TYR A 106 -3.16 12.65 28.20
C TYR A 106 -2.48 13.91 27.66
N THR A 107 -1.37 14.34 28.26
CA THR A 107 -0.64 15.55 27.84
C THR A 107 0.25 15.27 26.62
N LEU A 108 -0.37 14.87 25.51
CA LEU A 108 0.29 14.57 24.25
C LEU A 108 0.46 15.84 23.39
N PRO A 109 1.59 15.97 22.66
CA PRO A 109 1.76 17.05 21.70
C PRO A 109 0.87 16.82 20.47
N ASP A 110 0.50 17.91 19.80
CA ASP A 110 -0.12 17.84 18.48
C ASP A 110 0.90 17.34 17.44
N TYR A 111 0.40 16.82 16.32
CA TYR A 111 1.25 16.42 15.20
C TYR A 111 1.73 17.67 14.43
N PRO A 112 3.04 17.98 14.37
CA PRO A 112 3.54 19.13 13.63
C PRO A 112 3.70 18.77 12.15
N GLU A 113 2.79 19.28 11.31
CA GLU A 113 2.84 19.06 9.87
C GLU A 113 4.10 19.65 9.22
N ASN A 114 4.47 20.86 9.64
CA ASN A 114 5.60 21.62 9.13
C ASN A 114 6.55 21.96 10.29
N PRO A 115 7.39 21.02 10.75
CA PRO A 115 8.23 21.23 11.92
C PRO A 115 9.27 22.34 11.68
N GLN A 116 9.28 23.36 12.54
CA GLN A 116 10.14 24.55 12.45
C GLN A 116 11.39 24.45 13.33
N ASN A 117 11.40 23.55 14.31
CA ASN A 117 12.47 23.38 15.29
C ASN A 117 12.76 21.90 15.56
N ASP A 118 13.82 21.63 16.32
CA ASP A 118 14.27 20.26 16.56
C ASP A 118 13.33 19.45 17.48
N GLU A 119 12.60 20.12 18.38
CA GLU A 119 11.56 19.46 19.20
C GLU A 119 10.39 18.99 18.31
N GLU A 120 9.91 19.84 17.41
CA GLU A 120 8.84 19.48 16.47
C GLU A 120 9.28 18.36 15.51
N LYS A 121 10.53 18.36 15.06
CA LYS A 121 11.09 17.26 14.25
C LYS A 121 11.11 15.95 15.03
N GLU A 122 11.49 15.98 16.31
CA GLU A 122 11.50 14.79 17.18
C GLU A 122 10.09 14.25 17.43
N ILE A 123 9.12 15.14 17.72
CA ILE A 123 7.71 14.79 17.88
C ILE A 123 7.17 14.16 16.59
N LYS A 124 7.43 14.78 15.44
CA LYS A 124 7.01 14.25 14.13
C LYS A 124 7.59 12.87 13.90
N ALA A 125 8.89 12.68 14.16
CA ALA A 125 9.57 11.40 13.97
C ALA A 125 8.97 10.28 14.83
N ARG A 126 8.48 10.60 16.04
CA ARG A 126 7.77 9.64 16.91
C ARG A 126 6.40 9.27 16.37
N PHE A 127 5.63 10.23 15.88
CA PHE A 127 4.37 9.93 15.21
C PHE A 127 4.56 9.15 13.91
N ASP A 128 5.61 9.44 13.14
CA ASP A 128 5.92 8.75 11.88
C ASP A 128 6.20 7.24 12.08
N LYS A 129 6.57 6.82 13.30
CA LYS A 129 6.71 5.39 13.68
C LYS A 129 5.37 4.68 13.85
N VAL A 130 4.29 5.40 14.16
CA VAL A 130 2.94 4.83 14.37
C VAL A 130 1.98 5.13 13.22
N MET A 131 2.37 6.00 12.30
CA MET A 131 1.65 6.33 11.06
C MET A 131 1.81 5.23 9.99
N GLY A 132 0.77 5.07 9.17
CA GLY A 132 0.72 4.09 8.09
C GLY A 132 0.75 2.65 8.61
N SER A 133 1.22 1.71 7.78
CA SER A 133 1.32 0.29 8.14
C SER A 133 2.51 0.03 9.10
N ALA A 134 2.44 0.51 10.34
CA ALA A 134 3.49 0.35 11.34
C ALA A 134 3.60 -1.09 11.91
N VAL A 135 2.48 -1.81 11.99
CA VAL A 135 2.42 -3.11 12.69
C VAL A 135 2.89 -4.27 11.81
N ASN A 136 2.33 -4.41 10.61
CA ASN A 136 2.59 -5.57 9.74
C ASN A 136 4.09 -5.79 9.44
N PRO A 137 4.90 -4.75 9.16
CA PRO A 137 6.32 -4.92 8.87
C PRO A 137 7.15 -5.41 10.07
N VAL A 138 6.64 -5.25 11.29
CA VAL A 138 7.26 -5.78 12.51
C VAL A 138 6.91 -7.26 12.68
N LEU A 139 5.64 -7.62 12.52
CA LEU A 139 5.17 -8.98 12.81
C LEU A 139 5.42 -10.00 11.69
N ARG A 140 5.54 -9.55 10.43
CA ARG A 140 5.72 -10.44 9.26
C ARG A 140 7.18 -10.84 9.09
N GLN A 141 7.64 -11.76 9.95
CA GLN A 141 8.98 -12.37 9.88
C GLN A 141 8.98 -13.74 9.17
N GLY A 142 7.91 -14.05 8.44
CA GLY A 142 7.76 -15.21 7.57
C GLY A 142 6.89 -14.88 6.36
N ASN A 143 6.89 -15.76 5.37
CA ASN A 143 6.11 -15.59 4.16
C ASN A 143 4.63 -15.95 4.34
N SER A 144 3.80 -15.60 3.37
CA SER A 144 2.34 -15.69 3.45
C SER A 144 1.82 -16.98 2.80
N ASP A 145 1.08 -17.83 3.52
CA ASP A 145 0.15 -18.82 2.95
C ASP A 145 -1.28 -18.30 3.15
N ARG A 146 -1.89 -17.76 2.08
CA ARG A 146 -3.24 -17.20 2.14
C ARG A 146 -4.17 -17.92 1.18
N ARG A 147 -5.26 -18.49 1.72
CA ARG A 147 -6.23 -19.28 0.96
C ARG A 147 -7.58 -19.32 1.66
N ALA A 148 -8.65 -19.52 0.89
CA ALA A 148 -9.95 -19.81 1.45
C ALA A 148 -9.95 -21.23 2.05
N ALA A 149 -10.51 -21.37 3.25
CA ALA A 149 -10.75 -22.69 3.82
C ALA A 149 -11.80 -23.45 3.00
N VAL A 150 -11.68 -24.78 2.91
CA VAL A 150 -12.61 -25.63 2.15
C VAL A 150 -14.05 -25.46 2.64
N SER A 151 -14.26 -25.37 3.96
CA SER A 151 -15.58 -25.11 4.55
C SER A 151 -16.19 -23.79 4.08
N VAL A 152 -15.40 -22.72 4.03
CA VAL A 152 -15.84 -21.41 3.55
C VAL A 152 -16.13 -21.45 2.04
N LYS A 153 -15.29 -22.14 1.25
CA LYS A 153 -15.53 -22.31 -0.19
C LYS A 153 -16.83 -23.08 -0.45
N ASN A 154 -17.07 -24.18 0.26
CA ASN A 154 -18.30 -24.97 0.14
C ASN A 154 -19.52 -24.16 0.58
N TYR A 155 -19.41 -23.37 1.65
CA TYR A 155 -20.47 -22.46 2.06
C TYR A 155 -20.81 -21.44 0.97
N ALA A 156 -19.80 -20.83 0.33
CA ALA A 156 -20.00 -19.89 -0.77
C ALA A 156 -20.63 -20.55 -2.01
N LYS A 157 -20.36 -21.85 -2.25
CA LYS A 157 -21.04 -22.60 -3.32
C LYS A 157 -22.53 -22.81 -3.02
N SER A 158 -22.87 -23.14 -1.76
CA SER A 158 -24.26 -23.33 -1.33
C SER A 158 -25.01 -22.02 -1.10
N ASN A 159 -24.30 -20.92 -0.87
CA ASN A 159 -24.84 -19.60 -0.56
C ASN A 159 -24.12 -18.55 -1.42
N PRO A 160 -24.34 -18.55 -2.75
CA PRO A 160 -23.63 -17.67 -3.66
C PRO A 160 -23.95 -16.21 -3.35
N HIS A 161 -22.89 -15.42 -3.18
CA HIS A 161 -23.00 -13.98 -3.06
C HIS A 161 -23.30 -13.36 -4.42
N LYS A 162 -23.92 -12.17 -4.42
CA LYS A 162 -24.24 -11.45 -5.66
C LYS A 162 -22.97 -11.08 -6.43
N MET A 163 -23.02 -11.30 -7.74
CA MET A 163 -22.04 -10.87 -8.74
C MET A 163 -22.76 -9.98 -9.75
N GLY A 164 -22.19 -8.82 -10.06
CA GLY A 164 -22.71 -7.93 -11.09
C GLY A 164 -22.53 -8.54 -12.47
N LYS A 165 -23.53 -8.40 -13.34
CA LYS A 165 -23.48 -8.92 -14.71
C LYS A 165 -22.51 -8.13 -15.57
N TRP A 166 -21.64 -8.82 -16.29
CA TRP A 166 -20.71 -8.16 -17.21
C TRP A 166 -21.28 -8.05 -18.62
N SER A 167 -21.08 -6.87 -19.24
CA SER A 167 -21.46 -6.61 -20.64
C SER A 167 -20.22 -6.58 -21.53
N LYS A 168 -20.34 -7.15 -22.73
CA LYS A 168 -19.32 -7.01 -23.78
C LYS A 168 -19.10 -5.56 -24.21
N ASP A 169 -20.09 -4.71 -24.01
CA ASP A 169 -20.05 -3.28 -24.36
C ASP A 169 -19.51 -2.39 -23.21
N SER A 170 -19.05 -2.98 -22.09
CA SER A 170 -18.50 -2.20 -20.98
C SER A 170 -17.27 -1.42 -21.42
N LYS A 171 -17.29 -0.11 -21.14
CA LYS A 171 -16.20 0.84 -21.38
C LYS A 171 -15.18 0.89 -20.24
N THR A 172 -15.41 0.14 -19.15
CA THR A 172 -14.50 0.10 -18.01
C THR A 172 -13.11 -0.32 -18.46
N SER A 173 -12.09 0.41 -18.02
CA SER A 173 -10.69 0.15 -18.39
C SER A 173 -9.74 0.64 -17.30
N VAL A 174 -8.53 0.09 -17.29
CA VAL A 174 -7.40 0.61 -16.53
C VAL A 174 -6.59 1.55 -17.42
N ALA A 175 -6.28 2.73 -16.90
CA ALA A 175 -5.33 3.65 -17.49
C ALA A 175 -4.02 3.63 -16.68
N THR A 176 -2.90 3.38 -17.36
CA THR A 176 -1.56 3.34 -16.75
C THR A 176 -0.57 4.13 -17.61
N MET A 177 0.51 4.61 -17.00
CA MET A 177 1.62 5.24 -17.73
C MET A 177 2.26 4.22 -18.70
N LYS A 178 2.77 4.73 -19.83
CA LYS A 178 3.47 3.93 -20.85
C LYS A 178 4.99 4.04 -20.76
N SER A 179 5.49 5.05 -20.04
CA SER A 179 6.90 5.32 -19.78
C SER A 179 7.02 6.34 -18.65
N GLY A 180 8.22 6.45 -18.07
CA GLY A 180 8.49 7.42 -17.01
C GLY A 180 7.92 7.04 -15.64
N ASP A 181 7.38 5.85 -15.48
CA ASP A 181 6.91 5.28 -14.21
C ASP A 181 7.99 4.42 -13.53
N PHE A 182 7.66 3.77 -12.41
CA PHE A 182 8.65 2.94 -11.71
C PHE A 182 9.02 1.70 -12.51
N PHE A 183 8.05 1.07 -13.18
CA PHE A 183 8.31 -0.10 -14.02
C PHE A 183 9.37 0.19 -15.11
N SER A 184 9.17 1.27 -15.87
CA SER A 184 10.03 1.59 -17.03
C SER A 184 11.43 2.09 -16.67
N ASN A 185 11.66 2.54 -15.44
CA ASN A 185 12.94 3.08 -14.99
C ASN A 185 13.71 2.14 -14.05
N GLU A 186 13.19 0.93 -13.79
CA GLU A 186 13.76 0.05 -12.77
C GLU A 186 15.13 -0.51 -13.18
N LYS A 187 16.05 -0.49 -12.21
CA LYS A 187 17.34 -1.20 -12.23
C LYS A 187 17.40 -2.11 -11.01
N SER A 188 18.02 -3.27 -11.15
CA SER A 188 18.14 -4.25 -10.07
C SER A 188 19.45 -5.02 -10.16
N ALA A 189 19.97 -5.45 -9.02
CA ALA A 189 21.15 -6.30 -8.92
C ALA A 189 21.08 -7.20 -7.69
N THR A 190 21.60 -8.42 -7.83
CA THR A 190 21.91 -9.29 -6.69
C THR A 190 23.27 -8.90 -6.10
N ILE A 191 23.30 -8.68 -4.78
CA ILE A 191 24.50 -8.29 -4.04
C ILE A 191 25.47 -9.47 -3.98
N THR A 192 26.71 -9.21 -4.38
CA THR A 192 27.82 -10.18 -4.28
C THR A 192 28.50 -10.08 -2.92
N GLY A 193 29.33 -11.08 -2.57
CA GLY A 193 30.16 -10.99 -1.37
C GLY A 193 31.09 -9.76 -1.35
N GLN A 194 31.52 -9.24 -2.51
CA GLN A 194 32.32 -8.01 -2.57
C GLN A 194 31.51 -6.74 -2.32
N SER A 195 30.24 -6.71 -2.74
CA SER A 195 29.35 -5.54 -2.60
C SER A 195 28.54 -5.52 -1.30
N ALA A 196 28.60 -6.58 -0.50
CA ALA A 196 27.93 -6.68 0.79
C ALA A 196 28.50 -5.68 1.81
N GLY A 197 27.66 -5.21 2.74
CA GLY A 197 28.03 -4.27 3.80
C GLY A 197 27.04 -3.12 3.95
N ASN A 198 27.53 -2.00 4.49
CA ASN A 198 26.72 -0.80 4.68
C ASN A 198 26.81 0.08 3.42
N GLY A 199 25.75 0.05 2.60
CA GLY A 199 25.54 1.00 1.53
C GLY A 199 24.89 2.31 2.00
N ARG A 200 24.70 3.25 1.07
CA ARG A 200 24.02 4.53 1.29
C ARG A 200 23.27 4.99 0.03
N ILE A 201 22.41 5.99 0.16
CA ILE A 201 21.75 6.66 -0.97
C ILE A 201 22.15 8.14 -0.96
N GLU A 202 22.61 8.64 -2.09
CA GLU A 202 23.07 10.03 -2.24
C GLU A 202 22.48 10.69 -3.50
N PHE A 203 22.24 11.99 -3.43
CA PHE A 203 21.90 12.85 -4.56
C PHE A 203 23.12 13.67 -4.95
N VAL A 204 23.47 13.66 -6.24
CA VAL A 204 24.50 14.50 -6.83
C VAL A 204 23.81 15.53 -7.72
N GLY A 205 23.85 16.80 -7.30
CA GLY A 205 23.26 17.90 -8.03
C GLY A 205 23.98 18.22 -9.34
N ALA A 206 23.31 18.94 -10.23
CA ALA A 206 23.93 19.43 -11.47
C ALA A 206 25.14 20.38 -11.23
N ASP A 207 25.27 20.91 -10.02
CA ASP A 207 26.41 21.69 -9.53
C ASP A 207 27.59 20.82 -9.04
N GLY A 208 27.42 19.50 -8.99
CA GLY A 208 28.40 18.54 -8.49
C GLY A 208 28.36 18.33 -6.98
N ASN A 209 27.46 19.01 -6.24
CA ASN A 209 27.35 18.84 -4.80
C ASN A 209 26.63 17.53 -4.44
N THR A 210 27.17 16.81 -3.46
CA THR A 210 26.58 15.55 -2.97
C THR A 210 25.82 15.79 -1.67
N THR A 211 24.55 15.36 -1.63
CA THR A 211 23.72 15.31 -0.43
C THR A 211 23.38 13.87 -0.11
N VAL A 212 23.69 13.40 1.10
CA VAL A 212 23.30 12.05 1.53
C VAL A 212 21.81 12.05 1.87
N LEU A 213 21.04 11.21 1.18
CA LEU A 213 19.60 11.01 1.42
C LEU A 213 19.36 9.92 2.48
N LYS A 214 20.23 8.91 2.51
CA LYS A 214 20.20 7.83 3.51
C LYS A 214 21.61 7.36 3.83
N GLU A 215 22.04 7.57 5.06
CA GLU A 215 23.40 7.24 5.54
C GLU A 215 23.69 5.73 5.57
N LYS A 216 22.70 4.89 5.85
CA LYS A 216 22.91 3.45 6.07
C LYS A 216 21.81 2.59 5.46
N MET A 217 22.23 1.66 4.60
CA MET A 217 21.43 0.59 4.01
C MET A 217 22.23 -0.72 4.10
N VAL A 218 21.81 -1.66 4.95
CA VAL A 218 22.53 -2.93 5.15
C VAL A 218 22.20 -3.91 4.04
N MET A 219 23.21 -4.32 3.27
CA MET A 219 23.10 -5.26 2.16
C MET A 219 23.91 -6.51 2.47
N ASP A 220 23.24 -7.66 2.49
CA ASP A 220 23.88 -8.96 2.70
C ASP A 220 24.14 -9.64 1.35
N GLU A 221 25.11 -10.56 1.31
CA GLU A 221 25.36 -11.35 0.11
C GLU A 221 24.10 -12.11 -0.31
N GLY A 222 23.74 -12.01 -1.58
CA GLY A 222 22.55 -12.63 -2.15
C GLY A 222 21.29 -11.79 -2.07
N ASP A 223 21.28 -10.68 -1.34
CA ASP A 223 20.14 -9.75 -1.38
C ASP A 223 19.89 -9.24 -2.81
N VAL A 224 18.64 -8.98 -3.15
CA VAL A 224 18.30 -8.23 -4.38
C VAL A 224 18.00 -6.80 -3.98
N VAL A 225 18.67 -5.85 -4.64
CA VAL A 225 18.53 -4.41 -4.39
C VAL A 225 18.17 -3.70 -5.69
N ASP A 226 17.09 -2.93 -5.64
CA ASP A 226 16.52 -2.24 -6.79
C ASP A 226 16.59 -0.72 -6.59
N ALA A 227 16.63 0.01 -7.70
CA ALA A 227 16.44 1.45 -7.75
C ALA A 227 15.53 1.79 -8.93
N THR A 228 14.59 2.71 -8.71
CA THR A 228 13.67 3.18 -9.73
C THR A 228 13.25 4.62 -9.46
N LYS A 229 12.60 5.26 -10.44
CA LYS A 229 11.97 6.57 -10.28
C LYS A 229 10.65 6.67 -11.05
N MET A 230 9.77 7.53 -10.56
CA MET A 230 8.62 8.04 -11.31
C MET A 230 8.87 9.50 -11.66
N SER A 231 8.82 9.81 -12.96
CA SER A 231 8.97 11.15 -13.48
C SER A 231 7.72 11.98 -13.19
N ARG A 232 7.91 13.12 -12.52
CA ARG A 232 6.82 14.05 -12.20
C ARG A 232 6.19 14.61 -13.47
N SER A 233 7.00 14.95 -14.47
CA SER A 233 6.50 15.51 -15.72
C SER A 233 5.67 14.49 -16.50
N ALA A 234 6.16 13.26 -16.63
CA ALA A 234 5.42 12.16 -17.26
C ALA A 234 4.12 11.83 -16.52
N LEU A 235 4.16 11.77 -15.18
CA LEU A 235 2.98 11.50 -14.35
C LEU A 235 1.90 12.58 -14.53
N ARG A 236 2.29 13.87 -14.48
CA ARG A 236 1.35 14.97 -14.67
C ARG A 236 0.78 15.00 -16.08
N GLN A 237 1.59 14.67 -17.08
CA GLN A 237 1.13 14.55 -18.47
C GLN A 237 0.12 13.40 -18.61
N PHE A 238 0.39 12.24 -18.00
CA PHE A 238 -0.54 11.12 -17.94
C PHE A 238 -1.88 11.54 -17.35
N PHE A 239 -1.89 12.20 -16.19
CA PHE A 239 -3.15 12.67 -15.58
C PHE A 239 -3.92 13.63 -16.50
N LYS A 240 -3.24 14.58 -17.15
CA LYS A 240 -3.88 15.50 -18.11
C LYS A 240 -4.54 14.74 -19.25
N GLU A 241 -3.83 13.78 -19.84
CA GLU A 241 -4.36 12.95 -20.92
C GLU A 241 -5.57 12.14 -20.47
N GLN A 242 -5.51 11.51 -19.30
CA GLN A 242 -6.62 10.68 -18.82
C GLN A 242 -7.85 11.50 -18.44
N ILE A 243 -7.67 12.72 -17.91
CA ILE A 243 -8.77 13.64 -17.64
C ILE A 243 -9.44 14.07 -18.96
N GLU A 244 -8.66 14.43 -19.98
CA GLU A 244 -9.20 14.83 -21.28
C GLU A 244 -9.84 13.66 -22.04
N GLU A 245 -9.29 12.45 -21.94
CA GLU A 245 -9.91 11.24 -22.49
C GLU A 245 -11.24 10.94 -21.80
N ALA A 246 -11.29 10.98 -20.46
CA ALA A 246 -12.52 10.73 -19.71
C ALA A 246 -13.63 11.74 -20.04
N LYS A 247 -13.31 13.01 -20.31
CA LYS A 247 -14.30 14.02 -20.73
C LYS A 247 -14.99 13.68 -22.05
N LYS A 248 -14.33 12.92 -22.94
CA LYS A 248 -14.88 12.53 -24.24
C LYS A 248 -15.82 11.34 -24.13
N GLU A 249 -15.80 10.63 -23.01
CA GLU A 249 -16.56 9.40 -22.81
C GLU A 249 -17.83 9.64 -22.01
N SER A 250 -18.98 9.49 -22.66
CA SER A 250 -20.26 9.48 -21.95
C SER A 250 -20.41 8.21 -21.11
N ASP A 251 -21.00 8.36 -19.93
CA ASP A 251 -21.31 7.30 -18.97
C ASP A 251 -20.09 6.56 -18.39
N VAL A 252 -18.95 7.26 -18.31
CA VAL A 252 -17.71 6.77 -17.69
C VAL A 252 -17.26 7.75 -16.61
N VAL A 253 -17.04 7.25 -15.39
CA VAL A 253 -16.44 8.04 -14.31
C VAL A 253 -14.92 7.86 -14.29
N LEU A 254 -14.20 8.93 -13.94
CA LEU A 254 -12.77 8.90 -13.70
C LEU A 254 -12.50 8.48 -12.25
N SER A 255 -11.55 7.56 -12.06
CA SER A 255 -11.13 7.11 -10.73
C SER A 255 -9.61 6.94 -10.64
N LEU A 256 -9.07 7.09 -9.44
CA LEU A 256 -7.66 6.97 -9.09
C LEU A 256 -7.53 5.95 -7.97
N HIS A 257 -6.77 4.89 -8.21
CA HIS A 257 -6.62 3.76 -7.32
C HIS A 257 -5.18 3.66 -6.82
N MET A 258 -4.97 3.99 -5.54
CA MET A 258 -3.63 4.03 -4.92
C MET A 258 -3.62 3.23 -3.61
N LYS A 259 -2.47 3.16 -2.93
CA LYS A 259 -2.33 2.51 -1.62
C LYS A 259 -1.68 3.44 -0.59
N ALA A 260 -2.19 4.67 -0.50
CA ALA A 260 -1.58 5.79 0.23
C ALA A 260 -1.27 5.55 1.72
N THR A 261 -2.04 4.69 2.41
CA THR A 261 -1.79 4.35 3.83
C THR A 261 -0.62 3.39 4.02
N MET A 262 -0.37 2.51 3.04
CA MET A 262 0.75 1.58 3.06
C MET A 262 1.99 2.25 2.47
N MET A 263 1.86 2.77 1.25
CA MET A 263 2.92 3.47 0.52
C MET A 263 3.01 4.93 0.96
N LYS A 264 3.28 5.14 2.25
CA LYS A 264 3.13 6.43 2.98
C LYS A 264 3.96 7.61 2.47
N VAL A 265 4.88 7.38 1.53
CA VAL A 265 5.71 8.43 0.91
C VAL A 265 5.31 8.63 -0.55
N SER A 266 5.44 7.61 -1.39
CA SER A 266 5.20 7.73 -2.84
C SER A 266 3.75 8.08 -3.18
N ASP A 267 2.80 7.32 -2.63
CA ASP A 267 1.41 7.35 -3.11
C ASP A 267 0.69 8.64 -2.74
N PRO A 268 0.89 9.25 -1.55
CA PRO A 268 0.39 10.60 -1.29
C PRO A 268 0.90 11.65 -2.28
N ILE A 269 2.17 11.58 -2.72
CA ILE A 269 2.73 12.52 -3.72
C ILE A 269 2.07 12.29 -5.08
N ILE A 270 1.92 11.03 -5.50
CA ILE A 270 1.24 10.67 -6.76
C ILE A 270 -0.22 11.15 -6.73
N PHE A 271 -0.92 10.91 -5.63
CA PHE A 271 -2.29 11.36 -5.42
C PHE A 271 -2.41 12.88 -5.47
N GLY A 272 -1.50 13.60 -4.80
CA GLY A 272 -1.46 15.06 -4.82
C GLY A 272 -1.20 15.63 -6.20
N HIS A 273 -0.41 14.96 -7.04
CA HIS A 273 -0.31 15.32 -8.46
C HIS A 273 -1.62 15.11 -9.21
N GLY A 274 -2.37 14.03 -8.95
CA GLY A 274 -3.71 13.82 -9.50
C GLY A 274 -4.67 14.95 -9.14
N VAL A 275 -4.73 15.33 -7.85
CA VAL A 275 -5.54 16.45 -7.34
C VAL A 275 -5.14 17.77 -7.99
N ALA A 276 -3.85 18.09 -7.96
CA ALA A 276 -3.33 19.37 -8.48
C ALA A 276 -3.46 19.49 -10.02
N VAL A 277 -3.53 18.38 -10.75
CA VAL A 277 -3.79 18.39 -12.19
C VAL A 277 -5.29 18.52 -12.48
N TYR A 278 -6.16 17.80 -11.76
CA TYR A 278 -7.61 17.92 -11.94
C TYR A 278 -8.09 19.34 -11.64
N PHE A 279 -7.59 19.95 -10.56
CA PHE A 279 -7.95 21.30 -10.11
C PHE A 279 -6.94 22.38 -10.52
N GLU A 280 -6.18 22.17 -11.61
CA GLU A 280 -5.03 23.01 -11.98
C GLU A 280 -5.35 24.51 -12.02
N ASP A 281 -6.50 24.89 -12.59
CA ASP A 281 -6.89 26.30 -12.69
C ASP A 281 -7.21 26.93 -11.33
N VAL A 282 -7.82 26.15 -10.42
CA VAL A 282 -8.13 26.60 -9.06
C VAL A 282 -6.84 26.80 -8.25
N PHE A 283 -5.92 25.83 -8.31
CA PHE A 283 -4.62 25.93 -7.63
C PHE A 283 -3.77 27.08 -8.15
N LYS A 284 -3.83 27.39 -9.46
CA LYS A 284 -3.16 28.56 -10.04
C LYS A 284 -3.79 29.87 -9.59
N LYS A 285 -5.13 29.98 -9.64
CA LYS A 285 -5.85 31.20 -9.27
C LYS A 285 -5.63 31.57 -7.80
N HIS A 286 -5.62 30.56 -6.91
CA HIS A 286 -5.56 30.74 -5.46
C HIS A 286 -4.20 30.41 -4.82
N GLU A 287 -3.13 30.31 -5.63
CA GLU A 287 -1.80 29.85 -5.21
C GLU A 287 -1.31 30.53 -3.93
N LYS A 288 -1.41 31.87 -3.89
CA LYS A 288 -0.94 32.65 -2.73
C LYS A 288 -1.70 32.30 -1.46
N VAL A 289 -3.03 32.23 -1.52
CA VAL A 289 -3.89 31.92 -0.37
C VAL A 289 -3.65 30.48 0.10
N PHE A 290 -3.56 29.53 -0.83
CA PHE A 290 -3.27 28.14 -0.52
C PHE A 290 -1.89 27.96 0.14
N LYS A 291 -0.88 28.71 -0.30
CA LYS A 291 0.45 28.71 0.33
C LYS A 291 0.41 29.29 1.74
N GLU A 292 -0.32 30.38 1.97
CA GLU A 292 -0.47 31.01 3.29
C GLU A 292 -1.21 30.10 4.28
N LEU A 293 -2.22 29.36 3.80
CA LEU A 293 -2.97 28.39 4.60
C LEU A 293 -2.22 27.06 4.81
N GLY A 294 -1.16 26.81 4.05
CA GLY A 294 -0.45 25.54 4.05
C GLY A 294 -1.31 24.37 3.51
N VAL A 295 -2.10 24.62 2.47
CA VAL A 295 -2.87 23.59 1.76
C VAL A 295 -1.90 22.57 1.14
N ASN A 296 -2.16 21.29 1.37
CA ASN A 296 -1.35 20.21 0.84
C ASN A 296 -2.20 19.27 -0.04
N PRO A 297 -2.03 19.28 -1.38
CA PRO A 297 -2.80 18.41 -2.27
C PRO A 297 -2.54 16.91 -2.02
N ASN A 298 -1.43 16.54 -1.39
CA ASN A 298 -1.14 15.14 -1.02
C ASN A 298 -2.13 14.60 0.02
N ASN A 299 -2.80 15.49 0.77
CA ASN A 299 -3.87 15.16 1.71
C ASN A 299 -5.27 15.16 1.06
N GLY A 300 -5.36 15.51 -0.23
CA GLY A 300 -6.60 15.54 -1.00
C GLY A 300 -7.43 16.80 -0.86
N LEU A 301 -8.58 16.81 -1.55
CA LEU A 301 -9.49 17.96 -1.57
C LEU A 301 -10.09 18.26 -0.17
N GLY A 302 -10.19 17.26 0.70
CA GLY A 302 -10.61 17.44 2.08
C GLY A 302 -9.70 18.40 2.86
N ASP A 303 -8.40 18.42 2.57
CA ASP A 303 -7.45 19.36 3.17
C ASP A 303 -7.74 20.80 2.72
N VAL A 304 -8.02 20.99 1.42
CA VAL A 304 -8.42 22.30 0.87
C VAL A 304 -9.65 22.82 1.60
N TYR A 305 -10.72 22.02 1.68
CA TYR A 305 -11.95 22.43 2.37
C TYR A 305 -11.73 22.74 3.85
N ALA A 306 -10.95 21.91 4.56
CA ALA A 306 -10.66 22.14 5.97
C ALA A 306 -9.87 23.45 6.22
N LYS A 307 -8.92 23.79 5.34
CA LYS A 307 -8.07 24.97 5.50
C LYS A 307 -8.78 26.28 5.11
N ILE A 308 -9.70 26.25 4.15
CA ILE A 308 -10.44 27.47 3.75
C ILE A 308 -11.51 27.89 4.77
N GLU A 309 -11.86 27.04 5.74
CA GLU A 309 -12.79 27.39 6.83
C GLU A 309 -12.31 28.58 7.67
N SER A 310 -10.99 28.82 7.74
CA SER A 310 -10.45 29.98 8.47
C SER A 310 -10.49 31.29 7.69
N LEU A 311 -10.92 31.28 6.42
CA LEU A 311 -10.96 32.47 5.57
C LEU A 311 -12.22 33.32 5.79
N PRO A 312 -12.20 34.62 5.43
CA PRO A 312 -13.41 35.41 5.30
C PRO A 312 -14.41 34.77 4.33
N ALA A 313 -15.71 34.87 4.65
CA ALA A 313 -16.79 34.20 3.91
C ALA A 313 -16.72 34.41 2.39
N ALA A 314 -16.46 35.64 1.93
CA ALA A 314 -16.37 35.95 0.49
C ALA A 314 -15.23 35.20 -0.22
N GLN A 315 -14.06 35.05 0.42
CA GLN A 315 -12.93 34.31 -0.17
C GLN A 315 -13.19 32.80 -0.16
N LYS A 316 -13.78 32.29 0.92
CA LYS A 316 -14.22 30.89 1.01
C LYS A 316 -15.22 30.56 -0.11
N GLU A 317 -16.27 31.38 -0.25
CA GLU A 317 -17.29 31.20 -1.28
C GLU A 317 -16.72 31.26 -2.71
N GLU A 318 -15.75 32.14 -2.97
CA GLU A 318 -15.07 32.20 -4.26
C GLU A 318 -14.32 30.89 -4.57
N ILE A 319 -13.52 30.40 -3.63
CA ILE A 319 -12.76 29.14 -3.81
C ILE A 319 -13.70 27.96 -4.01
N GLU A 320 -14.76 27.86 -3.20
CA GLU A 320 -15.77 26.80 -3.36
C GLU A 320 -16.49 26.87 -4.71
N ALA A 321 -16.80 28.07 -5.20
CA ALA A 321 -17.41 28.25 -6.51
C ALA A 321 -16.48 27.81 -7.64
N ASP A 322 -15.18 28.14 -7.55
CA ASP A 322 -14.18 27.72 -8.54
C ASP A 322 -13.97 26.20 -8.52
N LEU A 323 -13.96 25.57 -7.34
CA LEU A 323 -13.91 24.11 -7.21
C LEU A 323 -15.14 23.43 -7.85
N LYS A 324 -16.35 23.94 -7.56
CA LYS A 324 -17.59 23.45 -8.17
C LYS A 324 -17.59 23.62 -9.69
N ALA A 325 -17.11 24.76 -10.19
CA ALA A 325 -16.97 25.00 -11.62
C ALA A 325 -15.97 24.03 -12.27
N CYS A 326 -14.85 23.76 -11.61
CA CYS A 326 -13.85 22.80 -12.08
C CYS A 326 -14.43 21.38 -12.18
N ILE A 327 -15.14 20.90 -11.15
CA ILE A 327 -15.82 19.58 -11.18
C ILE A 327 -16.85 19.54 -12.31
N LYS A 328 -17.69 20.59 -12.44
CA LYS A 328 -18.72 20.67 -13.48
C LYS A 328 -18.15 20.65 -14.91
N ASN A 329 -16.97 21.24 -15.11
CA ASN A 329 -16.29 21.30 -16.41
C ASN A 329 -15.31 20.12 -16.62
N GLY A 330 -15.11 19.29 -15.60
CA GLY A 330 -14.29 18.08 -15.60
C GLY A 330 -15.07 16.84 -16.04
N PRO A 331 -14.40 15.68 -16.17
CA PRO A 331 -15.11 14.41 -16.20
C PRO A 331 -15.70 14.13 -14.81
N ASP A 332 -16.83 13.40 -14.79
CA ASP A 332 -17.41 12.94 -13.54
C ASP A 332 -16.41 12.05 -12.78
N LEU A 333 -16.29 12.29 -11.48
CA LEU A 333 -15.41 11.51 -10.60
C LEU A 333 -16.20 10.36 -9.96
N ALA A 334 -15.52 9.25 -9.74
CA ALA A 334 -16.04 8.22 -8.86
C ALA A 334 -16.24 8.79 -7.45
N MET A 335 -17.32 8.38 -6.80
CA MET A 335 -17.75 8.86 -5.49
C MET A 335 -17.48 7.81 -4.40
N VAL A 336 -17.01 8.29 -3.25
CA VAL A 336 -16.95 7.53 -2.00
C VAL A 336 -18.31 7.61 -1.30
N ASP A 337 -18.90 8.80 -1.26
CA ASP A 337 -20.23 9.07 -0.71
C ASP A 337 -20.88 10.19 -1.53
N SER A 338 -21.77 9.82 -2.47
CA SER A 338 -22.42 10.75 -3.39
C SER A 338 -23.35 11.74 -2.68
N ASP A 339 -24.05 11.31 -1.61
CA ASP A 339 -24.99 12.15 -0.86
C ASP A 339 -24.28 13.30 -0.15
N LYS A 340 -23.02 13.09 0.22
CA LYS A 340 -22.16 14.10 0.85
C LYS A 340 -21.21 14.79 -0.13
N GLY A 341 -21.24 14.43 -1.41
CA GLY A 341 -20.33 14.97 -2.42
C GLY A 341 -18.87 14.55 -2.23
N ILE A 342 -18.59 13.47 -1.48
CA ILE A 342 -17.23 12.98 -1.25
C ILE A 342 -16.77 12.18 -2.47
N THR A 343 -15.90 12.81 -3.26
CA THR A 343 -15.28 12.22 -4.47
C THR A 343 -14.06 11.37 -4.10
N ASN A 344 -13.61 10.55 -5.06
CA ASN A 344 -12.36 9.80 -4.99
C ASN A 344 -11.10 10.67 -4.75
N LEU A 345 -11.15 11.97 -5.06
CA LEU A 345 -10.04 12.90 -4.81
C LEU A 345 -10.09 13.61 -3.45
N HIS A 346 -11.07 13.28 -2.59
CA HIS A 346 -11.21 13.92 -1.28
C HIS A 346 -10.14 13.52 -0.28
N VAL A 347 -9.92 12.22 -0.08
CA VAL A 347 -8.94 11.70 0.89
C VAL A 347 -8.17 10.54 0.24
N PRO A 348 -6.82 10.56 0.27
CA PRO A 348 -6.00 9.56 -0.41
C PRO A 348 -6.17 8.13 0.12
N SER A 349 -6.74 7.97 1.32
CA SER A 349 -6.97 6.67 1.96
C SER A 349 -8.35 6.05 1.69
N ASP A 350 -9.28 6.77 1.05
CA ASP A 350 -10.65 6.28 0.89
C ASP A 350 -10.77 5.19 -0.18
N ILE A 351 -10.05 5.34 -1.30
CA ILE A 351 -10.04 4.38 -2.41
C ILE A 351 -8.69 3.67 -2.46
N ILE A 352 -8.64 2.50 -1.81
CA ILE A 352 -7.43 1.68 -1.71
C ILE A 352 -7.46 0.61 -2.81
N ILE A 353 -6.46 0.59 -3.70
CA ILE A 353 -6.44 -0.19 -4.94
C ILE A 353 -6.80 -1.67 -4.78
N ASP A 354 -6.26 -2.36 -3.77
CA ASP A 354 -6.47 -3.80 -3.56
C ASP A 354 -7.89 -4.16 -3.13
N ALA A 355 -8.61 -3.23 -2.49
CA ALA A 355 -10.03 -3.38 -2.16
C ALA A 355 -10.94 -2.83 -3.26
N SER A 356 -10.65 -1.62 -3.73
CA SER A 356 -11.50 -0.88 -4.67
C SER A 356 -11.58 -1.53 -6.05
N MET A 357 -10.48 -2.05 -6.58
CA MET A 357 -10.50 -2.76 -7.87
C MET A 357 -11.28 -4.07 -7.77
N ALA A 358 -11.13 -4.82 -6.68
CA ALA A 358 -11.91 -6.04 -6.45
C ALA A 358 -13.41 -5.75 -6.29
N ALA A 359 -13.77 -4.66 -5.61
CA ALA A 359 -15.15 -4.22 -5.46
C ALA A 359 -15.77 -3.80 -6.80
N SER A 360 -15.05 -3.00 -7.59
CA SER A 360 -15.46 -2.59 -8.94
C SER A 360 -15.63 -3.81 -9.86
N LEU A 361 -14.63 -4.71 -9.93
CA LEU A 361 -14.68 -5.92 -10.75
C LEU A 361 -15.89 -6.82 -10.41
N ARG A 362 -16.20 -6.95 -9.13
CA ARG A 362 -17.38 -7.69 -8.66
C ARG A 362 -18.69 -7.01 -9.09
N ASN A 363 -18.70 -5.69 -9.14
CA ASN A 363 -19.86 -4.86 -9.46
C ASN A 363 -19.89 -4.49 -10.95
N SER A 364 -19.75 -5.48 -11.83
CA SER A 364 -19.78 -5.27 -13.29
C SER A 364 -18.69 -4.33 -13.85
N GLY A 365 -17.60 -4.13 -13.10
CA GLY A 365 -16.56 -3.15 -13.45
C GLY A 365 -16.98 -1.70 -13.17
N LYS A 366 -18.01 -1.47 -12.35
CA LYS A 366 -18.61 -0.14 -12.16
C LYS A 366 -18.26 0.49 -10.82
N MET A 367 -18.32 1.83 -10.79
CA MET A 367 -18.21 2.64 -9.59
C MET A 367 -19.37 3.64 -9.49
N TRP A 368 -19.59 4.18 -8.30
CA TRP A 368 -20.66 5.15 -8.05
C TRP A 368 -20.29 6.52 -8.61
N GLY A 369 -21.21 7.16 -9.35
CA GLY A 369 -21.08 8.51 -9.87
C GLY A 369 -21.78 9.56 -8.99
N PRO A 370 -21.74 10.84 -9.40
CA PRO A 370 -22.27 11.97 -8.62
C PRO A 370 -23.78 11.90 -8.34
N ASP A 371 -24.54 11.20 -9.18
CA ASP A 371 -26.00 11.05 -9.03
C ASP A 371 -26.41 9.81 -8.20
N GLY A 372 -25.43 9.13 -7.60
CA GLY A 372 -25.66 7.92 -6.80
C GLY A 372 -25.97 6.67 -7.64
N LYS A 373 -25.63 6.66 -8.94
CA LYS A 373 -25.77 5.47 -9.81
C LYS A 373 -24.42 4.88 -10.20
N GLU A 374 -24.45 3.67 -10.75
CA GLU A 374 -23.28 2.92 -11.17
C GLU A 374 -22.90 3.24 -12.63
N TYR A 375 -21.63 3.57 -12.85
CA TYR A 375 -21.06 3.89 -14.16
C TYR A 375 -19.87 3.01 -14.46
N ASP A 376 -19.60 2.79 -15.76
CA ASP A 376 -18.30 2.26 -16.16
C ASP A 376 -17.20 3.23 -15.69
N THR A 377 -15.98 2.74 -15.51
CA THR A 377 -14.91 3.55 -14.92
C THR A 377 -13.61 3.50 -15.73
N ARG A 378 -12.97 4.65 -15.85
CA ARG A 378 -11.55 4.75 -16.21
C ARG A 378 -10.73 4.73 -14.92
N ALA A 379 -10.24 3.57 -14.56
CA ALA A 379 -9.45 3.34 -13.36
C ALA A 379 -7.98 3.70 -13.62
N MET A 380 -7.56 4.90 -13.20
CA MET A 380 -6.17 5.32 -13.23
C MET A 380 -5.36 4.57 -12.17
N ILE A 381 -4.37 3.82 -12.63
CA ILE A 381 -3.32 3.17 -11.84
C ILE A 381 -2.01 3.61 -12.50
N PRO A 382 -1.37 4.70 -12.03
CA PRO A 382 -0.30 5.34 -12.80
C PRO A 382 0.88 4.43 -13.09
N ASP A 383 1.37 3.67 -12.12
CA ASP A 383 2.48 2.74 -12.30
C ASP A 383 2.05 1.42 -12.96
N SER A 384 2.80 1.01 -13.98
CA SER A 384 2.43 -0.15 -14.81
C SER A 384 2.84 -1.51 -14.25
N SER A 385 3.61 -1.57 -13.15
CA SER A 385 4.10 -2.83 -12.57
C SER A 385 2.97 -3.82 -12.25
N TYR A 386 1.83 -3.32 -11.78
CA TYR A 386 0.69 -4.14 -11.38
C TYR A 386 -0.62 -3.76 -12.08
N ALA A 387 -0.66 -2.69 -12.88
CA ALA A 387 -1.89 -2.24 -13.53
C ALA A 387 -2.48 -3.30 -14.49
N GLY A 388 -1.61 -4.01 -15.21
CA GLY A 388 -2.00 -4.95 -16.26
C GLY A 388 -2.85 -6.13 -15.78
N ILE A 389 -2.69 -6.59 -14.53
CA ILE A 389 -3.47 -7.72 -14.02
C ILE A 389 -4.96 -7.36 -13.85
N TYR A 390 -5.25 -6.10 -13.51
CA TYR A 390 -6.62 -5.62 -13.40
C TYR A 390 -7.25 -5.45 -14.77
N GLN A 391 -6.50 -4.94 -15.76
CA GLN A 391 -6.97 -4.88 -17.14
C GLN A 391 -7.30 -6.29 -17.67
N ALA A 392 -6.43 -7.27 -17.41
CA ALA A 392 -6.67 -8.67 -17.79
C ALA A 392 -7.97 -9.22 -17.17
N ALA A 393 -8.24 -8.92 -15.89
CA ALA A 393 -9.49 -9.32 -15.24
C ALA A 393 -10.73 -8.64 -15.83
N ILE A 394 -10.65 -7.35 -16.16
CA ILE A 394 -11.71 -6.61 -16.85
C ILE A 394 -11.98 -7.23 -18.22
N ASP A 395 -10.94 -7.45 -19.03
CA ASP A 395 -11.06 -8.00 -20.38
C ASP A 395 -11.62 -9.42 -20.35
N PHE A 396 -11.18 -10.23 -19.39
CA PHE A 396 -11.69 -11.58 -19.21
C PHE A 396 -13.18 -11.59 -18.86
N CYS A 397 -13.63 -10.74 -17.93
CA CYS A 397 -15.04 -10.67 -17.55
C CYS A 397 -15.90 -10.05 -18.67
N ARG A 398 -15.37 -9.06 -19.40
CA ARG A 398 -16.02 -8.50 -20.59
C ARG A 398 -16.29 -9.59 -21.63
N GLU A 399 -15.33 -10.47 -21.89
CA GLU A 399 -15.47 -11.53 -22.89
C GLU A 399 -16.28 -12.75 -22.40
N ASN A 400 -16.09 -13.17 -21.15
CA ASN A 400 -16.59 -14.45 -20.61
C ASN A 400 -17.74 -14.30 -19.60
N GLY A 401 -18.19 -13.08 -19.33
CA GLY A 401 -19.16 -12.77 -18.28
C GLY A 401 -18.59 -12.93 -16.86
N GLU A 402 -19.42 -12.63 -15.87
CA GLU A 402 -19.08 -12.70 -14.44
C GLU A 402 -18.68 -14.10 -13.98
N PHE A 403 -17.89 -14.18 -12.91
CA PHE A 403 -17.63 -15.46 -12.24
C PHE A 403 -18.88 -15.98 -11.53
N ASP A 404 -19.03 -17.31 -11.50
CA ASP A 404 -20.09 -18.00 -10.76
C ASP A 404 -19.50 -18.62 -9.48
N PRO A 405 -19.83 -18.10 -8.28
CA PRO A 405 -19.33 -18.63 -7.02
C PRO A 405 -19.65 -20.11 -6.76
N THR A 406 -20.69 -20.65 -7.40
CA THR A 406 -21.15 -22.05 -7.21
C THR A 406 -20.22 -23.06 -7.90
N THR A 407 -19.60 -22.66 -9.02
CA THR A 407 -18.80 -23.53 -9.87
C THR A 407 -17.32 -23.17 -9.88
N MET A 408 -16.98 -21.88 -9.77
CA MET A 408 -15.60 -21.42 -9.95
C MET A 408 -14.61 -22.11 -9.00
N GLY A 409 -13.37 -22.28 -9.46
CA GLY A 409 -12.24 -22.79 -8.70
C GLY A 409 -11.76 -21.85 -7.58
N THR A 410 -10.49 -21.98 -7.21
CA THR A 410 -9.84 -21.13 -6.21
C THR A 410 -8.40 -20.83 -6.61
N VAL A 411 -7.93 -19.62 -6.30
CA VAL A 411 -6.56 -19.17 -6.53
C VAL A 411 -5.93 -18.79 -5.18
N PRO A 412 -5.29 -19.75 -4.48
CA PRO A 412 -4.48 -19.49 -3.30
C PRO A 412 -3.27 -18.60 -3.62
N ASN A 413 -2.69 -17.96 -2.61
CA ASN A 413 -1.50 -17.13 -2.75
C ASN A 413 -0.40 -17.56 -1.77
N VAL A 414 0.79 -17.82 -2.31
CA VAL A 414 2.04 -17.91 -1.54
C VAL A 414 2.83 -16.62 -1.77
N GLY A 415 2.85 -15.73 -0.79
CA GLY A 415 3.36 -14.36 -0.95
C GLY A 415 4.70 -14.15 -0.24
N LEU A 416 5.66 -13.57 -0.96
CA LEU A 416 6.92 -13.08 -0.42
C LEU A 416 6.64 -11.80 0.40
N MET A 417 6.99 -11.81 1.68
CA MET A 417 6.75 -10.64 2.55
C MET A 417 7.67 -10.53 3.77
N ALA A 418 8.40 -11.60 4.08
CA ALA A 418 9.25 -11.64 5.27
C ALA A 418 10.29 -10.51 5.25
N GLN A 419 10.58 -9.95 6.43
CA GLN A 419 11.59 -8.89 6.60
C GLN A 419 11.36 -7.65 5.74
N LYS A 420 10.09 -7.29 5.50
CA LYS A 420 9.69 -6.12 4.72
C LYS A 420 10.17 -6.19 3.26
N ALA A 421 10.05 -7.36 2.64
CA ALA A 421 10.44 -7.57 1.26
C ALA A 421 9.85 -6.51 0.31
N GLU A 422 10.65 -6.12 -0.68
CA GLU A 422 10.25 -5.29 -1.82
C GLU A 422 9.75 -3.89 -1.40
N GLU A 423 8.63 -3.43 -1.94
CA GLU A 423 8.08 -2.08 -1.71
C GLU A 423 7.68 -1.82 -0.24
N TYR A 424 7.31 -2.87 0.52
CA TYR A 424 6.95 -2.72 1.94
C TYR A 424 8.13 -2.24 2.79
N GLY A 425 9.36 -2.48 2.33
CA GLY A 425 10.58 -2.02 2.96
C GLY A 425 11.05 -0.66 2.48
N SER A 426 10.44 -0.06 1.46
CA SER A 426 11.05 1.06 0.71
C SER A 426 10.85 2.45 1.33
N HIS A 427 9.98 2.59 2.33
CA HIS A 427 9.52 3.91 2.79
C HIS A 427 10.66 4.83 3.23
N ASP A 428 11.67 4.27 3.90
CA ASP A 428 12.86 4.99 4.38
C ASP A 428 13.97 5.12 3.32
N LYS A 429 13.65 4.74 2.08
CA LYS A 429 14.47 4.75 0.85
C LYS A 429 13.71 5.37 -0.33
N THR A 430 12.63 6.11 -0.04
CA THR A 430 11.81 6.81 -1.04
C THR A 430 11.96 8.30 -0.83
N PHE A 431 12.29 9.04 -1.88
CA PHE A 431 12.59 10.47 -1.80
C PHE A 431 11.96 11.22 -2.96
N GLU A 432 11.42 12.40 -2.69
CA GLU A 432 11.14 13.38 -3.73
C GLU A 432 12.47 14.08 -4.09
N ALA A 433 12.87 14.02 -5.35
CA ALA A 433 14.14 14.53 -5.81
C ALA A 433 14.19 16.06 -5.65
N PRO A 434 15.24 16.62 -5.02
CA PRO A 434 15.28 18.04 -4.67
C PRO A 434 15.55 18.94 -5.89
N GLY A 435 16.04 18.38 -6.99
CA GLY A 435 16.49 19.14 -8.14
C GLY A 435 16.96 18.25 -9.28
N LYS A 436 17.45 18.89 -10.34
CA LYS A 436 18.09 18.19 -11.46
C LYS A 436 19.44 17.61 -11.01
N GLY A 437 19.65 16.33 -11.26
CA GLY A 437 20.87 15.63 -10.88
C GLY A 437 20.74 14.13 -11.02
N VAL A 438 21.48 13.38 -10.22
CA VAL A 438 21.50 11.92 -10.21
C VAL A 438 21.31 11.42 -8.78
N ILE A 439 20.39 10.48 -8.55
CA ILE A 439 20.36 9.73 -7.29
C ILE A 439 21.09 8.41 -7.49
N ARG A 440 22.03 8.12 -6.59
CA ARG A 440 22.88 6.93 -6.59
C ARG A 440 22.61 6.06 -5.38
N VAL A 441 22.55 4.75 -5.60
CA VAL A 441 22.65 3.73 -4.56
C VAL A 441 24.10 3.26 -4.54
N ILE A 442 24.77 3.45 -3.41
CA ILE A 442 26.16 3.06 -3.19
C ILE A 442 26.17 1.75 -2.39
N ASP A 443 26.97 0.78 -2.82
CA ASP A 443 27.10 -0.53 -2.18
C ASP A 443 28.02 -0.51 -0.95
N GLY A 444 28.19 -1.68 -0.32
CA GLY A 444 29.04 -1.86 0.87
C GLY A 444 30.54 -1.66 0.62
N ALA A 445 30.98 -1.69 -0.63
CA ALA A 445 32.36 -1.40 -1.05
C ALA A 445 32.58 0.08 -1.39
N GLY A 446 31.53 0.91 -1.32
CA GLY A 446 31.59 2.31 -1.69
C GLY A 446 31.46 2.59 -3.19
N GLN A 447 31.05 1.59 -3.97
CA GLN A 447 30.88 1.70 -5.42
C GLN A 447 29.42 1.99 -5.79
N VAL A 448 29.22 2.63 -6.94
CA VAL A 448 27.86 2.89 -7.46
C VAL A 448 27.24 1.56 -7.89
N LEU A 449 26.19 1.14 -7.19
CA LEU A 449 25.39 -0.02 -7.56
C LEU A 449 24.36 0.36 -8.63
N HIS A 450 23.60 1.42 -8.37
CA HIS A 450 22.59 1.97 -9.28
C HIS A 450 22.70 3.49 -9.33
N GLU A 451 22.37 4.06 -10.49
CA GLU A 451 22.22 5.51 -10.65
C GLU A 451 21.06 5.83 -11.57
N LEU A 452 20.30 6.88 -11.24
CA LEU A 452 19.15 7.35 -12.00
C LEU A 452 19.17 8.87 -12.10
N ASP A 453 19.08 9.38 -13.33
CA ASP A 453 18.87 10.80 -13.59
C ASP A 453 17.51 11.23 -13.05
N VAL A 454 17.46 12.34 -12.31
CA VAL A 454 16.23 12.86 -11.70
C VAL A 454 16.06 14.35 -11.98
N GLU A 455 14.81 14.79 -12.02
CA GLU A 455 14.42 16.19 -12.02
C GLU A 455 13.70 16.56 -10.70
N ALA A 456 13.55 17.86 -10.44
CA ALA A 456 12.86 18.33 -9.24
C ALA A 456 11.43 17.76 -9.17
N GLY A 457 11.12 17.10 -8.06
CA GLY A 457 9.81 16.50 -7.81
C GLY A 457 9.64 15.08 -8.37
N ASP A 458 10.62 14.51 -9.09
CA ASP A 458 10.61 13.08 -9.41
C ASP A 458 10.60 12.26 -8.12
N ILE A 459 9.88 11.14 -8.10
CA ILE A 459 9.83 10.26 -6.94
C ILE A 459 10.85 9.15 -7.15
N PHE A 460 11.96 9.15 -6.42
CA PHE A 460 12.92 8.04 -6.41
C PHE A 460 12.55 7.02 -5.34
N ARG A 461 12.79 5.74 -5.62
CA ARG A 461 12.62 4.64 -4.66
C ARG A 461 13.70 3.58 -4.83
N SER A 462 14.21 3.09 -3.71
CA SER A 462 14.98 1.84 -3.66
C SER A 462 14.30 0.78 -2.81
N CYS A 463 14.27 -0.45 -3.32
CA CYS A 463 13.69 -1.63 -2.69
C CYS A 463 14.80 -2.64 -2.35
N GLN A 464 14.50 -3.54 -1.41
CA GLN A 464 15.40 -4.61 -1.04
C GLN A 464 14.60 -5.85 -0.66
N VAL A 465 15.08 -7.01 -1.08
CA VAL A 465 14.62 -8.29 -0.57
C VAL A 465 15.81 -9.16 -0.18
N LYS A 466 15.71 -9.75 1.01
CA LYS A 466 16.74 -10.60 1.58
C LYS A 466 16.68 -11.98 0.96
N ASP A 467 17.84 -12.62 0.78
CA ASP A 467 17.92 -13.94 0.13
C ASP A 467 17.17 -15.05 0.91
N ILE A 468 17.28 -15.04 2.24
CA ILE A 468 16.63 -16.02 3.12
C ILE A 468 15.09 -16.02 2.95
N PRO A 469 14.39 -14.87 2.99
CA PRO A 469 12.99 -14.77 2.60
C PRO A 469 12.64 -15.39 1.24
N ILE A 470 13.50 -15.27 0.22
CA ILE A 470 13.26 -15.83 -1.11
C ILE A 470 13.33 -17.36 -1.06
N GLN A 471 14.35 -17.91 -0.39
CA GLN A 471 14.47 -19.37 -0.20
C GLN A 471 13.25 -19.95 0.53
N ASP A 472 12.82 -19.31 1.62
CA ASP A 472 11.63 -19.73 2.37
C ASP A 472 10.35 -19.61 1.52
N TRP A 473 10.23 -18.58 0.70
CA TRP A 473 9.08 -18.38 -0.19
C TRP A 473 8.98 -19.49 -1.24
N VAL A 474 10.10 -19.85 -1.90
CA VAL A 474 10.15 -20.98 -2.84
C VAL A 474 9.81 -22.29 -2.14
N LYS A 475 10.41 -22.55 -0.98
CA LYS A 475 10.11 -23.73 -0.15
C LYS A 475 8.62 -23.82 0.19
N LEU A 476 8.01 -22.71 0.62
CA LEU A 476 6.59 -22.65 0.95
C LEU A 476 5.72 -22.93 -0.28
N ALA A 477 6.07 -22.38 -1.44
CA ALA A 477 5.35 -22.62 -2.69
C ALA A 477 5.33 -24.11 -3.05
N ILE A 478 6.47 -24.80 -2.94
CA ILE A 478 6.58 -26.24 -3.22
C ILE A 478 5.81 -27.08 -2.20
N ASN A 479 5.92 -26.74 -0.92
CA ASN A 479 5.14 -27.40 0.13
C ASN A 479 3.64 -27.30 -0.13
N ARG A 480 3.15 -26.13 -0.56
CA ARG A 480 1.74 -25.91 -0.89
C ARG A 480 1.33 -26.68 -2.15
N ALA A 481 2.12 -26.62 -3.22
CA ALA A 481 1.87 -27.35 -4.46
C ALA A 481 1.67 -28.85 -4.20
N ARG A 482 2.58 -29.43 -3.40
CA ARG A 482 2.56 -30.83 -3.00
C ARG A 482 1.32 -31.16 -2.17
N ALA A 483 1.07 -30.37 -1.13
CA ALA A 483 -0.02 -30.61 -0.17
C ALA A 483 -1.42 -30.46 -0.78
N SER A 484 -1.58 -29.62 -1.81
CA SER A 484 -2.88 -29.41 -2.47
C SER A 484 -2.99 -30.07 -3.84
N SER A 485 -1.93 -30.68 -4.36
CA SER A 485 -1.88 -31.23 -5.72
C SER A 485 -2.38 -30.23 -6.77
N THR A 486 -1.92 -28.98 -6.67
CA THR A 486 -2.36 -27.86 -7.51
C THR A 486 -1.16 -27.24 -8.23
N PRO A 487 -1.28 -26.85 -9.51
CA PRO A 487 -0.23 -26.12 -10.21
C PRO A 487 0.18 -24.84 -9.46
N VAL A 488 1.46 -24.51 -9.52
CA VAL A 488 2.00 -23.24 -9.02
C VAL A 488 2.53 -22.42 -10.18
N VAL A 489 2.12 -21.17 -10.23
CA VAL A 489 2.67 -20.17 -11.15
C VAL A 489 3.38 -19.11 -10.31
N PHE A 490 4.65 -18.86 -10.60
CA PHE A 490 5.38 -17.69 -10.11
C PHE A 490 5.12 -16.52 -11.08
N TRP A 491 4.62 -15.41 -10.55
CA TRP A 491 4.18 -14.25 -11.33
C TRP A 491 5.35 -13.26 -11.41
N LEU A 492 6.22 -13.45 -12.39
CA LEU A 492 7.47 -12.70 -12.54
C LEU A 492 7.66 -12.31 -14.01
N ASP A 493 7.84 -11.01 -14.26
CA ASP A 493 8.12 -10.48 -15.59
C ASP A 493 9.64 -10.33 -15.82
N LYS A 494 10.21 -11.15 -16.70
CA LYS A 494 11.64 -11.05 -17.06
C LYS A 494 12.08 -9.68 -17.61
N ASN A 495 11.14 -8.84 -18.06
CA ASN A 495 11.43 -7.50 -18.55
C ASN A 495 11.49 -6.45 -17.42
N ARG A 496 11.02 -6.81 -16.22
CA ARG A 496 11.22 -6.02 -15.01
C ARG A 496 12.54 -6.43 -14.38
N ALA A 497 13.42 -5.45 -14.10
CA ALA A 497 14.79 -5.73 -13.66
C ALA A 497 14.82 -6.53 -12.36
N HIS A 498 13.95 -6.18 -11.40
CA HIS A 498 13.79 -6.91 -10.15
C HIS A 498 13.38 -8.36 -10.37
N ASP A 499 12.26 -8.56 -11.08
CA ASP A 499 11.71 -9.88 -11.35
C ASP A 499 12.69 -10.77 -12.12
N ALA A 500 13.53 -10.21 -12.99
CA ALA A 500 14.61 -10.96 -13.64
C ALA A 500 15.60 -11.55 -12.63
N GLN A 501 16.01 -10.79 -11.61
CA GLN A 501 16.83 -11.31 -10.50
C GLN A 501 16.07 -12.38 -9.70
N MET A 502 14.78 -12.17 -9.45
CA MET A 502 13.93 -13.13 -8.74
C MET A 502 13.77 -14.45 -9.51
N ILE A 503 13.65 -14.41 -10.84
CA ILE A 503 13.59 -15.60 -11.69
C ILE A 503 14.87 -16.43 -11.57
N GLU A 504 16.04 -15.80 -11.52
CA GLU A 504 17.31 -16.50 -11.30
C GLU A 504 17.32 -17.22 -9.95
N LYS A 505 16.84 -16.55 -8.89
CA LYS A 505 16.74 -17.12 -7.53
C LYS A 505 15.75 -18.28 -7.47
N VAL A 506 14.55 -18.13 -8.05
CA VAL A 506 13.55 -19.19 -8.14
C VAL A 506 14.13 -20.41 -8.85
N ASN A 507 14.72 -20.23 -10.03
CA ASN A 507 15.33 -21.33 -10.79
C ASN A 507 16.48 -22.03 -10.06
N ARG A 508 17.22 -21.29 -9.24
CA ARG A 508 18.26 -21.86 -8.36
C ARG A 508 17.61 -22.71 -7.26
N TYR A 509 16.73 -22.14 -6.46
CA TYR A 509 16.20 -22.78 -5.25
C TYR A 509 15.18 -23.89 -5.53
N LEU A 510 14.55 -23.90 -6.71
CA LEU A 510 13.76 -25.05 -7.15
C LEU A 510 14.59 -26.35 -7.22
N LYS A 511 15.90 -26.27 -7.41
CA LYS A 511 16.80 -27.44 -7.46
C LYS A 511 17.07 -28.05 -6.09
N ASP A 512 16.79 -27.31 -5.02
CA ASP A 512 16.98 -27.75 -3.63
C ASP A 512 15.75 -28.52 -3.10
N HIS A 513 14.75 -28.74 -3.95
CA HIS A 513 13.48 -29.38 -3.60
C HIS A 513 13.11 -30.51 -4.57
N ASP A 514 12.41 -31.53 -4.07
CA ASP A 514 11.79 -32.52 -4.95
C ASP A 514 10.59 -31.89 -5.67
N THR A 515 10.74 -31.68 -6.98
CA THR A 515 9.72 -31.12 -7.87
C THR A 515 9.05 -32.17 -8.75
N ASN A 516 9.40 -33.45 -8.60
CA ASN A 516 8.83 -34.51 -9.43
C ASN A 516 7.31 -34.57 -9.28
N GLY A 517 6.60 -34.60 -10.41
CA GLY A 517 5.12 -34.65 -10.43
C GLY A 517 4.43 -33.35 -10.03
N LEU A 518 5.13 -32.23 -9.87
CA LEU A 518 4.53 -30.90 -9.71
C LEU A 518 4.46 -30.17 -11.04
N ASP A 519 3.40 -29.40 -11.23
CA ASP A 519 3.28 -28.43 -12.32
C ASP A 519 3.70 -27.05 -11.77
N ILE A 520 4.88 -26.59 -12.17
CA ILE A 520 5.50 -25.34 -11.72
C ILE A 520 5.85 -24.52 -12.95
N GLN A 521 5.35 -23.29 -13.00
CA GLN A 521 5.51 -22.39 -14.15
C GLN A 521 5.97 -21.00 -13.66
N ILE A 522 6.62 -20.26 -14.54
CA ILE A 522 6.94 -18.84 -14.35
C ILE A 522 6.28 -18.09 -15.51
N MET A 523 5.47 -17.10 -15.21
CA MET A 523 4.70 -16.31 -16.18
C MET A 523 4.76 -14.83 -15.82
N THR A 524 4.63 -13.95 -16.81
CA THR A 524 4.41 -12.52 -16.54
C THR A 524 3.12 -12.36 -15.71
N PRO A 525 2.99 -11.30 -14.89
CA PRO A 525 1.77 -11.10 -14.09
C PRO A 525 0.48 -11.12 -14.91
N VAL A 526 0.50 -10.58 -16.13
CA VAL A 526 -0.67 -10.56 -17.04
C VAL A 526 -1.00 -11.97 -17.54
N ASP A 527 0.01 -12.74 -17.99
CA ASP A 527 -0.20 -14.12 -18.46
C ASP A 527 -0.67 -15.03 -17.33
N ALA A 528 -0.08 -14.87 -16.14
CA ALA A 528 -0.43 -15.60 -14.95
C ALA A 528 -1.87 -15.30 -14.50
N MET A 529 -2.30 -14.04 -14.56
CA MET A 529 -3.68 -13.64 -14.31
C MET A 529 -4.63 -14.29 -15.30
N ASN A 530 -4.37 -14.19 -16.60
CA ASN A 530 -5.21 -14.82 -17.63
C ASN A 530 -5.31 -16.35 -17.45
N HIS A 531 -4.18 -17.00 -17.14
CA HIS A 531 -4.13 -18.42 -16.84
C HIS A 531 -4.99 -18.77 -15.61
N ALA A 532 -4.86 -18.00 -14.53
CA ALA A 532 -5.60 -18.21 -13.29
C ALA A 532 -7.11 -17.98 -13.48
N LEU A 533 -7.52 -16.91 -14.17
CA LEU A 533 -8.92 -16.60 -14.44
C LEU A 533 -9.60 -17.68 -15.28
N LYS A 534 -8.93 -18.15 -16.34
CA LYS A 534 -9.44 -19.24 -17.18
C LYS A 534 -9.68 -20.50 -16.36
N ARG A 535 -8.67 -20.96 -15.63
CA ARG A 535 -8.79 -22.15 -14.77
C ARG A 535 -9.87 -21.97 -13.71
N ALA A 536 -9.90 -20.82 -13.04
CA ALA A 536 -10.92 -20.54 -12.03
C ALA A 536 -12.34 -20.55 -12.60
N LYS A 537 -12.56 -20.10 -13.84
CA LYS A 537 -13.86 -20.18 -14.50
C LYS A 537 -14.26 -21.62 -14.84
N GLU A 538 -13.29 -22.48 -15.15
CA GLU A 538 -13.49 -23.88 -15.51
C GLU A 538 -13.73 -24.81 -14.30
N GLY A 539 -13.42 -24.36 -13.07
CA GLY A 539 -13.67 -25.08 -11.81
C GLY A 539 -12.42 -25.28 -10.98
#